data_AF-A0A453EEN3-F1
#
_entry.id   AF-A0A453EEN3-F1
#
_cell.length_a   1.000
_cell.length_b   1.000
_cell.length_c   1.000
_cell.angle_alpha   90.00
_cell.angle_beta   90.00
_cell.angle_gamma   90.00
#
_symmetry.space_group_name_H-M   'P 1'
#
loop_
_entity.id
_entity.type
_entity.pdbx_description
1 polymer ?
#
loop_
_entity_poly.entity_id
_entity_poly.type
_entity_poly.pdbx_seq_one_letter_code
_entity_poly.pdbx_strand_id
1 'polypeptide(L)'
;PIPPATPAISKPPEPAAMSRFWRPGSEKPSASLVDDEEGGVLFLPTNTSASSSSSGFGYASLERLRQRLPVYKYRKAILYLVERHATTIIVGETGSGKSTQIPQYLKEAGWAEGGRLIGCTQPRRLAVQTVASRVAEEVGVKLGEEVGYTIRFEDETNPGMTMIKFLTDGVLIREMMEDPLLSKYSVIMIDEAHERSISTDILLGLLKKIQRRRPELRLIISSATIEARSMSTFFSNRRKNSLLKPADGLPNPEPAILSVEVCFPCG
;
A
#
# COMPACT_ATOMS: atom_id res chain seq x y z
N PRO A 1 -33.91 56.57 1.87
CA PRO A 1 -34.18 55.23 1.29
C PRO A 1 -33.18 54.91 0.19
N ILE A 2 -32.68 53.66 0.20
CA ILE A 2 -31.64 53.03 -0.65
C ILE A 2 -30.19 53.21 -0.12
N PRO A 3 -29.53 52.14 0.38
CA PRO A 3 -28.09 52.12 0.65
C PRO A 3 -27.26 51.78 -0.61
N PRO A 4 -25.95 52.09 -0.65
CA PRO A 4 -25.10 51.81 -1.81
C PRO A 4 -24.75 50.31 -1.91
N ALA A 5 -24.70 49.82 -3.15
CA ALA A 5 -24.39 48.43 -3.48
C ALA A 5 -22.92 48.07 -3.19
N THR A 6 -22.71 46.94 -2.51
CA THR A 6 -21.41 46.30 -2.31
C THR A 6 -20.92 45.62 -3.60
N PRO A 7 -19.61 45.62 -3.91
CA PRO A 7 -19.07 44.90 -5.05
C PRO A 7 -19.02 43.40 -4.78
N ALA A 8 -19.40 42.61 -5.78
CA ALA A 8 -19.41 41.15 -5.74
C ALA A 8 -17.99 40.58 -5.58
N ILE A 9 -17.79 39.78 -4.54
CA ILE A 9 -16.58 38.97 -4.34
C ILE A 9 -16.63 37.81 -5.33
N SER A 10 -15.68 37.79 -6.28
CA SER A 10 -15.46 36.69 -7.22
C SER A 10 -15.04 35.43 -6.46
N LYS A 11 -15.77 34.32 -6.66
CA LYS A 11 -15.41 32.98 -6.18
C LYS A 11 -13.99 32.58 -6.64
N PRO A 12 -13.20 31.88 -5.82
CA PRO A 12 -11.96 31.27 -6.28
C PRO A 12 -12.24 30.15 -7.29
N PRO A 13 -11.32 29.88 -8.24
CA PRO A 13 -11.51 28.87 -9.28
C PRO A 13 -11.59 27.46 -8.68
N GLU A 14 -12.55 26.67 -9.17
CA GLU A 14 -12.66 25.23 -8.90
C GLU A 14 -11.33 24.51 -9.18
N PRO A 15 -10.91 23.55 -8.33
CA PRO A 15 -9.75 22.73 -8.63
C PRO A 15 -10.02 21.94 -9.92
N ALA A 16 -9.08 22.11 -10.86
CA ALA A 16 -9.11 21.57 -12.19
C ALA A 16 -9.35 20.06 -12.22
N ALA A 17 -10.13 19.66 -13.22
CA ALA A 17 -10.45 18.32 -13.65
C ALA A 17 -9.35 17.28 -13.38
N MET A 18 -9.75 16.24 -12.64
CA MET A 18 -9.02 15.00 -12.43
C MET A 18 -8.60 14.38 -13.77
N SER A 19 -7.30 14.37 -14.05
CA SER A 19 -6.73 13.68 -15.20
C SER A 19 -6.64 12.18 -14.92
N ARG A 20 -7.74 11.49 -15.26
CA ARG A 20 -7.85 10.11 -15.77
C ARG A 20 -6.72 9.13 -15.40
N PHE A 21 -6.92 8.36 -14.33
CA PHE A 21 -6.61 6.92 -14.37
C PHE A 21 -7.54 6.13 -13.43
N TRP A 22 -8.42 5.34 -14.06
CA TRP A 22 -9.45 4.42 -13.52
C TRP A 22 -10.71 5.02 -12.84
N ARG A 23 -11.90 4.55 -13.25
CA ARG A 23 -13.23 4.97 -12.74
C ARG A 23 -13.84 3.87 -11.86
N PRO A 24 -14.59 4.19 -10.79
CA PRO A 24 -15.44 3.22 -10.12
C PRO A 24 -16.44 2.61 -11.13
N GLY A 25 -16.35 1.31 -11.40
CA GLY A 25 -17.30 0.59 -12.27
C GLY A 25 -16.73 -0.07 -13.54
N SER A 26 -15.43 0.00 -13.81
CA SER A 26 -14.83 -0.79 -14.91
C SER A 26 -14.62 -2.27 -14.52
N GLU A 27 -14.77 -3.15 -15.51
CA GLU A 27 -15.03 -4.59 -15.39
C GLU A 27 -14.20 -5.31 -14.31
N LYS A 28 -14.89 -6.18 -13.55
CA LYS A 28 -14.25 -7.20 -12.72
C LYS A 28 -13.18 -7.90 -13.58
N PRO A 29 -11.97 -8.19 -13.06
CA PRO A 29 -11.04 -9.03 -13.79
C PRO A 29 -11.78 -10.30 -14.22
N SER A 30 -11.86 -10.56 -15.53
CA SER A 30 -12.44 -11.76 -16.12
C SER A 30 -11.53 -12.94 -15.79
N ALA A 31 -11.62 -13.40 -14.55
CA ALA A 31 -11.01 -14.60 -14.03
C ALA A 31 -12.10 -15.34 -13.26
N SER A 32 -12.17 -16.66 -13.46
CA SER A 32 -13.06 -17.53 -12.70
C SER A 32 -12.75 -17.39 -11.21
N LEU A 33 -13.74 -16.93 -10.45
CA LEU A 33 -13.75 -17.05 -8.99
C LEU A 33 -13.90 -18.54 -8.68
N VAL A 34 -12.82 -19.20 -8.31
CA VAL A 34 -12.88 -20.52 -7.69
C VAL A 34 -12.49 -20.34 -6.24
N ASP A 35 -13.44 -20.60 -5.35
CA ASP A 35 -13.16 -20.80 -3.94
C ASP A 35 -12.27 -22.04 -3.84
N ASP A 36 -11.02 -21.88 -3.40
CA ASP A 36 -10.24 -23.03 -2.95
C ASP A 36 -10.88 -23.57 -1.66
N GLU A 37 -10.85 -24.89 -1.45
CA GLU A 37 -11.39 -25.60 -0.26
C GLU A 37 -10.80 -25.11 1.09
N GLU A 38 -9.89 -24.14 1.06
CA GLU A 38 -9.22 -23.50 2.19
C GLU A 38 -9.48 -21.97 2.34
N GLY A 39 -10.35 -21.39 1.51
CA GLY A 39 -10.79 -19.98 1.64
C GLY A 39 -9.83 -18.93 1.07
N GLY A 40 -9.01 -19.29 0.09
CA GLY A 40 -8.15 -18.38 -0.69
C GLY A 40 -8.82 -17.94 -2.00
N VAL A 41 -8.28 -16.87 -2.61
CA VAL A 41 -8.67 -16.43 -3.96
C VAL A 41 -7.47 -16.60 -4.90
N LEU A 42 -7.54 -17.57 -5.80
CA LEU A 42 -6.52 -17.83 -6.82
C LEU A 42 -6.79 -17.04 -8.12
N PHE A 43 -5.78 -16.39 -8.70
CA PHE A 43 -5.88 -15.67 -9.99
C PHE A 43 -4.84 -16.18 -10.99
N LEU A 44 -5.28 -16.71 -12.14
CA LEU A 44 -4.41 -17.07 -13.29
C LEU A 44 -4.55 -16.04 -14.43
N PRO A 45 -3.46 -15.45 -14.95
CA PRO A 45 -3.53 -14.50 -16.06
C PRO A 45 -3.30 -15.15 -17.45
N THR A 46 -4.05 -14.67 -18.45
CA THR A 46 -3.84 -14.92 -19.90
C THR A 46 -2.92 -13.87 -20.52
N ASN A 47 -1.98 -14.32 -21.37
CA ASN A 47 -0.93 -13.52 -21.99
C ASN A 47 -1.43 -12.38 -22.89
N THR A 48 -0.74 -11.24 -22.84
CA THR A 48 -0.78 -10.21 -23.90
C THR A 48 0.63 -9.71 -24.20
N SER A 49 0.97 -9.74 -25.48
CA SER A 49 2.25 -9.35 -26.10
C SER A 49 2.43 -7.82 -26.15
N ALA A 50 3.67 -7.36 -25.94
CA ALA A 50 4.03 -5.94 -25.96
C ALA A 50 4.83 -5.58 -27.22
N SER A 51 4.50 -4.43 -27.82
CA SER A 51 5.23 -3.78 -28.91
C SER A 51 6.14 -2.66 -28.38
N SER A 52 7.30 -2.52 -29.00
CA SER A 52 8.47 -1.75 -28.58
C SER A 52 8.58 -0.32 -29.13
N SER A 53 9.20 0.59 -28.36
CA SER A 53 10.14 1.60 -28.88
C SER A 53 11.05 2.18 -27.79
N SER A 54 12.24 2.62 -28.22
CA SER A 54 13.53 2.77 -27.53
C SER A 54 13.79 4.07 -26.76
N SER A 55 14.48 4.00 -25.61
CA SER A 55 15.82 4.60 -25.35
C SER A 55 16.11 4.65 -23.83
N GLY A 56 17.08 3.87 -23.34
CA GLY A 56 17.44 3.85 -21.91
C GLY A 56 18.03 2.51 -21.46
N PHE A 57 19.30 2.25 -21.79
CA PHE A 57 19.95 0.96 -21.56
C PHE A 57 20.01 0.53 -20.07
N GLY A 58 19.89 1.46 -19.11
CA GLY A 58 19.82 1.15 -17.67
C GLY A 58 18.39 0.99 -17.13
N TYR A 59 17.47 1.88 -17.49
CA TYR A 59 16.09 1.83 -16.98
C TYR A 59 15.28 0.68 -17.58
N ALA A 60 15.47 0.37 -18.86
CA ALA A 60 14.80 -0.75 -19.50
C ALA A 60 15.24 -2.11 -18.91
N SER A 61 16.45 -2.20 -18.35
CA SER A 61 16.91 -3.43 -17.69
C SER A 61 16.31 -3.58 -16.28
N LEU A 62 16.21 -2.48 -15.51
CA LEU A 62 15.54 -2.47 -14.21
C LEU A 62 14.04 -2.76 -14.31
N GLU A 63 13.36 -2.19 -15.30
CA GLU A 63 11.94 -2.47 -15.53
C GLU A 63 11.69 -3.95 -15.89
N ARG A 64 12.55 -4.53 -16.74
CA ARG A 64 12.51 -5.97 -17.05
C ARG A 64 12.77 -6.84 -15.82
N LEU A 65 13.63 -6.40 -14.90
CA LEU A 65 13.85 -7.10 -13.62
C LEU A 65 12.61 -7.04 -12.73
N ARG A 66 11.95 -5.88 -12.63
CA ARG A 66 10.68 -5.72 -11.88
C ARG A 66 9.59 -6.65 -12.41
N GLN A 67 9.47 -6.78 -13.73
CA GLN A 67 8.48 -7.66 -14.37
C GLN A 67 8.71 -9.16 -14.13
N ARG A 68 9.93 -9.57 -13.78
CA ARG A 68 10.27 -10.97 -13.48
C ARG A 68 9.92 -11.37 -12.04
N LEU A 69 9.71 -10.41 -11.15
CA LEU A 69 9.40 -10.70 -9.74
C LEU A 69 8.00 -11.34 -9.63
N PRO A 70 7.82 -12.39 -8.82
CA PRO A 70 6.53 -13.07 -8.66
C PRO A 70 5.36 -12.13 -8.35
N VAL A 71 5.58 -11.12 -7.52
CA VAL A 71 4.55 -10.14 -7.13
C VAL A 71 3.98 -9.33 -8.31
N TYR A 72 4.72 -9.22 -9.41
CA TYR A 72 4.31 -8.43 -10.57
C TYR A 72 2.99 -8.93 -11.18
N LYS A 73 2.81 -10.25 -11.25
CA LYS A 73 1.58 -10.89 -11.77
C LYS A 73 0.35 -10.50 -10.96
N TYR A 74 0.53 -10.19 -9.68
CA TYR A 74 -0.53 -9.88 -8.74
C TYR A 74 -0.76 -8.37 -8.55
N ARG A 75 -0.05 -7.51 -9.28
CA ARG A 75 -0.16 -6.04 -9.17
C ARG A 75 -1.62 -5.55 -9.15
N LYS A 76 -2.43 -5.99 -10.12
CA LYS A 76 -3.85 -5.58 -10.22
C LYS A 76 -4.68 -6.09 -9.04
N ALA A 77 -4.44 -7.33 -8.62
CA ALA A 77 -5.14 -7.93 -7.47
C ALA A 77 -4.81 -7.19 -6.17
N ILE A 78 -3.54 -6.86 -5.94
CA ILE A 78 -3.09 -6.09 -4.78
C ILE A 78 -3.80 -4.74 -4.71
N LEU A 79 -3.80 -3.98 -5.81
CA LEU A 79 -4.46 -2.66 -5.85
C LEU A 79 -5.97 -2.76 -5.59
N TYR A 80 -6.64 -3.74 -6.21
CA TYR A 80 -8.06 -4.00 -5.99
C TYR A 80 -8.37 -4.33 -4.52
N LEU A 81 -7.59 -5.22 -3.90
CA LEU A 81 -7.80 -5.61 -2.51
C LEU A 81 -7.56 -4.45 -1.54
N VAL A 82 -6.50 -3.66 -1.76
CA VAL A 82 -6.20 -2.48 -0.93
C VAL A 82 -7.29 -1.42 -1.04
N GLU A 83 -7.89 -1.25 -2.22
CA GLU A 83 -9.01 -0.32 -2.43
C GLU A 83 -10.30 -0.81 -1.75
N ARG A 84 -10.57 -2.12 -1.80
CA ARG A 84 -11.82 -2.72 -1.32
C ARG A 84 -11.83 -3.08 0.15
N HIS A 85 -10.68 -3.39 0.75
CA HIS A 85 -10.55 -3.87 2.12
C HIS A 85 -9.74 -2.91 2.97
N ALA A 86 -10.12 -2.76 4.24
CA ALA A 86 -9.36 -1.95 5.18
C ALA A 86 -7.98 -2.56 5.46
N THR A 87 -7.92 -3.90 5.51
CA THR A 87 -6.69 -4.66 5.76
C THR A 87 -6.50 -5.72 4.68
N THR A 88 -5.33 -5.76 4.05
CA THR A 88 -4.93 -6.78 3.08
C THR A 88 -3.69 -7.50 3.59
N ILE A 89 -3.77 -8.82 3.70
CA ILE A 89 -2.66 -9.69 4.12
C ILE A 89 -2.06 -10.30 2.86
N ILE A 90 -0.78 -10.10 2.63
CA ILE A 90 -0.05 -10.60 1.48
C ILE A 90 0.98 -11.62 1.98
N VAL A 91 0.79 -12.87 1.56
CA VAL A 91 1.69 -13.99 1.89
C VAL A 91 2.55 -14.28 0.69
N GLY A 92 3.85 -14.39 0.85
CA GLY A 92 4.72 -14.88 -0.21
C GLY A 92 6.17 -14.93 0.23
N GLU A 93 6.96 -15.81 -0.35
CA GLU A 93 8.35 -16.06 0.08
C GLU A 93 9.23 -14.79 0.03
N THR A 94 10.34 -14.81 0.77
CA THR A 94 11.36 -13.77 0.66
C THR A 94 11.91 -13.72 -0.77
N GLY A 95 12.25 -12.54 -1.27
CA GLY A 95 12.67 -12.36 -2.66
C GLY A 95 11.53 -12.31 -3.71
N SER A 96 10.27 -12.50 -3.31
CA SER A 96 9.12 -12.33 -4.23
C SER A 96 8.86 -10.89 -4.69
N GLY A 97 9.53 -9.91 -4.08
CA GLY A 97 9.47 -8.48 -4.45
C GLY A 97 8.46 -7.63 -3.65
N LYS A 98 7.88 -8.16 -2.57
CA LYS A 98 6.85 -7.47 -1.76
C LYS A 98 7.31 -6.08 -1.29
N SER A 99 8.43 -6.03 -0.59
CA SER A 99 8.98 -4.82 0.06
C SER A 99 9.38 -3.72 -0.92
N THR A 100 9.81 -4.10 -2.13
CA THR A 100 10.28 -3.15 -3.15
C THR A 100 9.15 -2.71 -4.07
N GLN A 101 8.27 -3.62 -4.51
CA GLN A 101 7.31 -3.34 -5.58
C GLN A 101 5.95 -2.83 -5.11
N ILE A 102 5.42 -3.35 -3.99
CA ILE A 102 4.08 -2.96 -3.51
C ILE A 102 3.98 -1.45 -3.24
N PRO A 103 4.96 -0.80 -2.57
CA PRO A 103 4.89 0.64 -2.33
C PRO A 103 4.90 1.45 -3.64
N GLN A 104 5.66 0.99 -4.64
CA GLN A 104 5.69 1.60 -5.97
C GLN A 104 4.32 1.49 -6.67
N TYR A 105 3.67 0.32 -6.62
CA TYR A 105 2.34 0.16 -7.20
C TYR A 105 1.30 1.09 -6.56
N LEU A 106 1.36 1.26 -5.24
CA LEU A 106 0.49 2.17 -4.51
C LEU A 106 0.73 3.63 -4.90
N LYS A 107 1.99 4.05 -4.99
CA LYS A 107 2.35 5.39 -5.45
C LYS A 107 1.86 5.64 -6.88
N GLU A 108 2.11 4.71 -7.80
CA GLU A 108 1.66 4.77 -9.19
C GLU A 108 0.12 4.77 -9.32
N ALA A 109 -0.60 4.24 -8.34
CA ALA A 109 -2.06 4.25 -8.27
C ALA A 109 -2.64 5.47 -7.52
N GLY A 110 -1.82 6.47 -7.17
CA GLY A 110 -2.27 7.73 -6.59
C GLY A 110 -2.47 7.71 -5.06
N TRP A 111 -2.04 6.68 -4.35
CA TRP A 111 -2.22 6.61 -2.89
C TRP A 111 -1.41 7.67 -2.12
N ALA A 112 -0.38 8.26 -2.73
CA ALA A 112 0.39 9.37 -2.16
C ALA A 112 -0.10 10.77 -2.60
N GLU A 113 -1.19 10.86 -3.37
CA GLU A 113 -1.73 12.14 -3.81
C GLU A 113 -2.24 12.99 -2.63
N GLY A 114 -2.27 14.31 -2.82
CA GLY A 114 -2.68 15.26 -1.78
C GLY A 114 -1.68 15.39 -0.63
N GLY A 115 -0.41 15.06 -0.86
CA GLY A 115 0.67 15.16 0.13
C GLY A 115 0.64 14.06 1.19
N ARG A 116 -0.04 12.93 0.92
CA ARG A 116 -0.08 11.77 1.82
C ARG A 116 1.11 10.85 1.58
N LEU A 117 1.45 10.07 2.60
CA LEU A 117 2.56 9.13 2.61
C LEU A 117 2.09 7.68 2.53
N ILE A 118 2.88 6.86 1.83
CA ILE A 118 2.86 5.41 1.92
C ILE A 118 4.00 5.00 2.86
N GLY A 119 3.64 4.54 4.06
CA GLY A 119 4.59 4.13 5.09
C GLY A 119 4.86 2.63 5.01
N CYS A 120 6.13 2.21 4.98
CA CYS A 120 6.50 0.80 4.91
C CYS A 120 7.47 0.47 6.04
N THR A 121 7.02 -0.32 7.02
CA THR A 121 7.88 -0.67 8.15
C THR A 121 8.74 -1.89 7.85
N GLN A 122 9.94 -1.90 8.43
CA GLN A 122 10.83 -3.05 8.48
C GLN A 122 11.32 -3.24 9.93
N PRO A 123 11.47 -4.49 10.41
CA PRO A 123 11.95 -4.75 11.76
C PRO A 123 13.44 -4.37 11.93
N ARG A 124 14.22 -4.36 10.85
CA ARG A 124 15.67 -4.18 10.87
C ARG A 124 16.08 -2.85 10.24
N ARG A 125 16.96 -2.10 10.94
CA ARG A 125 17.49 -0.81 10.45
C ARG A 125 18.18 -0.91 9.10
N LEU A 126 19.03 -1.92 8.91
CA LEU A 126 19.73 -2.11 7.63
C LEU A 126 18.76 -2.42 6.49
N ALA A 127 17.67 -3.15 6.75
CA ALA A 127 16.65 -3.43 5.75
C ALA A 127 15.92 -2.16 5.30
N VAL A 128 15.62 -1.24 6.23
CA VAL A 128 15.04 0.08 5.90
C VAL A 128 15.93 0.83 4.90
N GLN A 129 17.22 0.96 5.21
CA GLN A 129 18.17 1.71 4.38
C GLN A 129 18.36 1.08 3.00
N THR A 130 18.56 -0.25 2.95
CA THR A 130 18.83 -0.95 1.69
C THR A 130 17.61 -0.99 0.79
N VAL A 131 16.41 -1.22 1.33
CA VAL A 131 15.17 -1.22 0.55
C VAL A 131 14.86 0.19 0.04
N ALA A 132 15.02 1.23 0.87
CA ALA A 132 14.78 2.60 0.44
C ALA A 132 15.74 3.03 -0.69
N SER A 133 17.04 2.77 -0.55
CA SER A 133 18.04 3.04 -1.60
C SER A 133 17.70 2.29 -2.89
N ARG A 134 17.35 1.00 -2.77
CA ARG A 134 16.99 0.17 -3.91
C ARG A 134 15.76 0.71 -4.64
N VAL A 135 14.72 1.10 -3.90
CA VAL A 135 13.49 1.65 -4.51
C VAL A 135 13.74 3.02 -5.12
N ALA A 136 14.57 3.87 -4.52
CA ALA A 136 14.97 5.14 -5.12
C ALA A 136 15.67 4.95 -6.47
N GLU A 137 16.60 3.98 -6.56
CA GLU A 137 17.26 3.59 -7.82
C GLU A 137 16.27 3.06 -8.87
N GLU A 138 15.34 2.19 -8.47
CA GLU A 138 14.33 1.62 -9.38
C GLU A 138 13.36 2.66 -9.94
N VAL A 139 13.05 3.69 -9.16
CA VAL A 139 12.18 4.81 -9.56
C VAL A 139 12.97 5.89 -10.32
N GLY A 140 14.31 5.90 -10.21
CA GLY A 140 15.17 6.90 -10.85
C GLY A 140 15.20 8.25 -10.13
N VAL A 141 15.03 8.25 -8.80
CA VAL A 141 15.03 9.46 -7.95
C VAL A 141 16.17 9.44 -6.96
N LYS A 142 16.56 10.60 -6.44
CA LYS A 142 17.55 10.65 -5.36
C LYS A 142 16.91 10.20 -4.05
N LEU A 143 17.62 9.38 -3.28
CA LEU A 143 17.19 9.01 -1.93
C LEU A 143 17.00 10.27 -1.06
N GLY A 144 15.89 10.33 -0.35
CA GLY A 144 15.46 11.50 0.43
C GLY A 144 14.49 12.42 -0.32
N GLU A 145 14.31 12.26 -1.63
CA GLU A 145 13.31 12.99 -2.41
C GLU A 145 11.95 12.25 -2.36
N GLU A 146 11.47 11.71 -3.47
CA GLU A 146 10.18 11.00 -3.53
C GLU A 146 10.16 9.68 -2.73
N VAL A 147 11.33 9.08 -2.55
CA VAL A 147 11.56 7.88 -1.74
C VAL A 147 12.54 8.25 -0.65
N GLY A 148 12.16 8.04 0.60
CA GLY A 148 12.99 8.36 1.75
C GLY A 148 12.84 7.34 2.86
N TYR A 149 13.61 7.52 3.93
CA TYR A 149 13.50 6.66 5.10
C TYR A 149 13.78 7.38 6.41
N THR A 150 13.25 6.83 7.50
CA THR A 150 13.54 7.30 8.85
C THR A 150 13.84 6.12 9.77
N ILE A 151 15.01 6.14 10.39
CA ILE A 151 15.39 5.21 11.46
C ILE A 151 15.76 6.01 12.70
N ARG A 152 16.05 5.32 13.81
CA ARG A 152 16.45 6.01 15.03
C ARG A 152 17.74 6.83 14.78
N PHE A 153 17.65 8.13 15.03
CA PHE A 153 18.73 9.12 14.88
C PHE A 153 19.11 9.49 13.44
N GLU A 154 18.33 9.09 12.44
CA GLU A 154 18.60 9.38 11.04
C GLU A 154 17.29 9.51 10.27
N ASP A 155 17.09 10.65 9.61
CA ASP A 155 15.89 10.96 8.84
C ASP A 155 16.29 11.52 7.48
N GLU A 156 16.21 10.66 6.47
CA GLU A 156 16.48 10.98 5.06
C GLU A 156 15.15 11.09 4.33
N THR A 157 14.38 12.12 4.66
CA THR A 157 13.10 12.45 4.02
C THR A 157 13.02 13.94 3.72
N ASN A 158 12.28 14.31 2.67
CA ASN A 158 12.00 15.68 2.29
C ASN A 158 10.51 15.99 2.52
N PRO A 159 10.17 16.80 3.54
CA PRO A 159 8.79 17.18 3.82
C PRO A 159 8.12 17.82 2.60
N GLY A 160 7.04 17.19 2.13
CA GLY A 160 6.25 17.67 0.97
C GLY A 160 6.68 17.09 -0.38
N MET A 161 7.81 16.38 -0.46
CA MET A 161 8.24 15.67 -1.67
C MET A 161 8.22 14.15 -1.49
N THR A 162 8.61 13.65 -0.30
CA THR A 162 8.59 12.21 -0.04
C THR A 162 7.17 11.67 -0.12
N MET A 163 7.00 10.59 -0.88
CA MET A 163 5.73 9.89 -1.09
C MET A 163 5.78 8.47 -0.53
N ILE A 164 6.94 7.80 -0.68
CA ILE A 164 7.21 6.48 -0.10
C ILE A 164 8.22 6.66 1.04
N LYS A 165 7.81 6.28 2.25
CA LYS A 165 8.64 6.38 3.44
C LYS A 165 8.88 5.00 4.03
N PHE A 166 10.13 4.56 4.04
CA PHE A 166 10.54 3.36 4.77
C PHE A 166 10.94 3.73 6.20
N LEU A 167 10.57 2.93 7.19
CA LEU A 167 10.89 3.24 8.58
C LEU A 167 10.97 1.99 9.44
N THR A 168 11.59 2.08 10.61
CA THR A 168 11.49 0.96 11.56
C THR A 168 10.17 1.01 12.32
N ASP A 169 9.73 -0.16 12.80
CA ASP A 169 8.52 -0.28 13.63
C ASP A 169 8.53 0.71 14.81
N GLY A 170 9.68 0.86 15.48
CA GLY A 170 9.85 1.77 16.62
C GLY A 170 9.74 3.25 16.25
N VAL A 171 10.15 3.65 15.03
CA VAL A 171 9.97 5.03 14.55
C VAL A 171 8.48 5.28 14.28
N LEU A 172 7.77 4.34 13.65
CA LEU A 172 6.34 4.50 13.42
C LEU A 172 5.57 4.60 14.74
N ILE A 173 5.87 3.73 15.72
CA ILE A 173 5.27 3.82 17.07
C ILE A 173 5.52 5.19 17.70
N ARG A 174 6.72 5.77 17.55
CA ARG A 174 7.02 7.12 18.05
C ARG A 174 6.19 8.18 17.33
N GLU A 175 6.07 8.11 16.01
CA GLU A 175 5.22 9.03 15.24
C GLU A 175 3.75 8.94 15.70
N MET A 176 3.27 7.75 16.08
CA MET A 176 1.92 7.57 16.63
C MET A 176 1.72 8.26 17.99
N MET A 177 2.78 8.54 18.74
CA MET A 177 2.68 9.31 19.98
C MET A 177 2.46 10.80 19.70
N GLU A 178 2.98 11.30 18.57
CA GLU A 178 2.84 12.68 18.12
C GLU A 178 1.55 12.89 17.31
N ASP A 179 1.23 11.95 16.41
CA ASP A 179 0.00 11.89 15.62
C ASP A 179 -0.68 10.53 15.79
N PRO A 180 -1.56 10.39 16.81
CA PRO A 180 -2.25 9.13 17.11
C PRO A 180 -3.17 8.59 16.01
N LEU A 181 -3.51 9.40 15.00
CA LEU A 181 -4.34 8.99 13.87
C LEU A 181 -3.53 8.76 12.60
N LEU A 182 -2.21 8.98 12.65
CA LEU A 182 -1.28 8.83 11.52
C LEU A 182 -1.79 9.59 10.29
N SER A 183 -2.34 10.79 10.48
CA SER A 183 -3.03 11.62 9.50
C SER A 183 -2.26 11.81 8.19
N LYS A 184 -0.93 11.85 8.26
CA LYS A 184 -0.01 11.96 7.13
C LYS A 184 -0.05 10.75 6.19
N TYR A 185 -0.38 9.56 6.69
CA TYR A 185 -0.37 8.32 5.93
C TYR A 185 -1.73 8.00 5.31
N SER A 186 -1.73 7.50 4.08
CA SER A 186 -2.91 6.91 3.42
C SER A 186 -2.89 5.38 3.51
N VAL A 187 -1.70 4.79 3.39
CA VAL A 187 -1.45 3.36 3.46
C VAL A 187 -0.25 3.11 4.36
N ILE A 188 -0.37 2.10 5.21
CA ILE A 188 0.73 1.58 6.02
C ILE A 188 0.92 0.12 5.66
N MET A 189 2.14 -0.25 5.29
CA MET A 189 2.57 -1.62 5.06
C MET A 189 3.46 -2.05 6.22
N ILE A 190 3.05 -3.10 6.93
CA ILE A 190 3.87 -3.79 7.92
C ILE A 190 4.53 -4.96 7.22
N ASP A 191 5.83 -4.85 6.98
CA ASP A 191 6.58 -5.90 6.30
C ASP A 191 7.28 -6.84 7.28
N GLU A 192 7.64 -8.03 6.80
CA GLU A 192 8.31 -9.06 7.59
C GLU A 192 7.57 -9.37 8.90
N ALA A 193 6.22 -9.33 8.88
CA ALA A 193 5.39 -9.54 10.07
C ALA A 193 5.55 -10.93 10.72
N HIS A 194 6.27 -11.83 10.04
CA HIS A 194 6.66 -13.14 10.54
C HIS A 194 7.90 -13.12 11.44
N GLU A 195 8.67 -12.03 11.51
CA GLU A 195 9.79 -11.90 12.44
C GLU A 195 9.33 -11.81 13.92
N ARG A 196 8.01 -11.82 14.18
CA ARG A 196 7.36 -11.92 15.50
C ARG A 196 8.03 -11.07 16.58
N SER A 197 8.28 -9.81 16.24
CA SER A 197 8.87 -8.86 17.19
C SER A 197 7.78 -8.21 18.05
N ILE A 198 8.11 -7.92 19.31
CA ILE A 198 7.20 -7.21 20.24
C ILE A 198 6.74 -5.86 19.65
N SER A 199 7.64 -5.16 18.97
CA SER A 199 7.33 -3.89 18.31
C SER A 199 6.26 -4.06 17.24
N THR A 200 6.38 -5.10 16.42
CA THR A 200 5.42 -5.43 15.37
C THR A 200 4.04 -5.76 15.97
N ASP A 201 3.99 -6.56 17.04
CA ASP A 201 2.73 -6.92 17.71
C ASP A 201 2.02 -5.70 18.33
N ILE A 202 2.78 -4.83 18.99
CA ILE A 202 2.26 -3.55 19.52
C ILE A 202 1.69 -2.70 18.38
N LEU A 203 2.44 -2.59 17.27
CA LEU A 203 2.06 -1.79 16.11
C LEU A 203 0.77 -2.31 15.47
N LEU A 204 0.64 -3.64 15.26
CA LEU A 204 -0.59 -4.26 14.76
C LEU A 204 -1.79 -3.99 15.68
N GLY A 205 -1.59 -4.08 17.01
CA GLY A 205 -2.62 -3.77 18.00
C GLY A 205 -3.08 -2.32 17.99
N LEU A 206 -2.15 -1.38 17.81
CA LEU A 206 -2.46 0.05 17.71
C LEU A 206 -3.13 0.39 16.38
N LEU A 207 -2.64 -0.14 15.26
CA LEU A 207 -3.23 0.09 13.93
C LEU A 207 -4.66 -0.44 13.85
N LYS A 208 -4.95 -1.61 14.44
CA LYS A 208 -6.31 -2.12 14.59
C LYS A 208 -7.22 -1.15 15.36
N LYS A 209 -6.70 -0.42 16.35
CA LYS A 209 -7.46 0.61 17.07
C LYS A 209 -7.69 1.84 16.19
N ILE A 210 -6.68 2.27 15.43
CA ILE A 210 -6.77 3.43 14.52
C ILE A 210 -7.79 3.17 13.43
N GLN A 211 -7.80 2.00 12.77
CA GLN A 211 -8.77 1.69 11.71
C GLN A 211 -10.23 1.78 12.17
N ARG A 212 -10.53 1.63 13.46
CA ARG A 212 -11.88 1.85 13.99
C ARG A 212 -12.28 3.33 14.06
N ARG A 213 -11.30 4.23 14.18
CA ARG A 213 -11.49 5.68 14.19
C ARG A 213 -11.31 6.29 12.80
N ARG A 214 -10.48 5.65 11.98
CA ARG A 214 -10.04 6.10 10.66
C ARG A 214 -10.22 4.97 9.64
N PRO A 215 -11.47 4.69 9.23
CA PRO A 215 -11.78 3.54 8.38
C PRO A 215 -11.22 3.66 6.95
N GLU A 216 -10.81 4.85 6.52
CA GLU A 216 -10.17 5.07 5.22
C GLU A 216 -8.68 4.69 5.19
N LEU A 217 -8.02 4.56 6.34
CA LEU A 217 -6.62 4.16 6.44
C LEU A 217 -6.45 2.69 6.00
N ARG A 218 -5.59 2.46 5.01
CA ARG A 218 -5.34 1.11 4.50
C ARG A 218 -4.14 0.48 5.16
N LEU A 219 -4.29 -0.79 5.51
CA LEU A 219 -3.23 -1.59 6.11
C LEU A 219 -2.87 -2.75 5.19
N ILE A 220 -1.59 -2.89 4.90
CA ILE A 220 -1.03 -4.06 4.24
C ILE A 220 -0.17 -4.79 5.26
N ILE A 221 -0.36 -6.10 5.40
CA ILE A 221 0.47 -6.94 6.25
C ILE A 221 1.18 -7.93 5.34
N SER A 222 2.49 -7.81 5.22
CA SER A 222 3.32 -8.66 4.38
C SER A 222 4.06 -9.68 5.24
N SER A 223 3.93 -10.96 4.87
CA SER A 223 4.52 -12.09 5.61
C SER A 223 5.07 -13.13 4.62
N ALA A 224 6.13 -13.83 5.03
CA ALA A 224 6.64 -14.99 4.29
C ALA A 224 5.99 -16.31 4.72
N THR A 225 5.27 -16.33 5.85
CA THR A 225 4.77 -17.57 6.46
C THR A 225 3.24 -17.59 6.56
N ILE A 226 2.69 -18.81 6.69
CA ILE A 226 1.27 -19.19 6.59
C ILE A 226 0.39 -18.69 7.77
N GLU A 227 0.91 -17.82 8.65
CA GLU A 227 0.13 -17.30 9.79
C GLU A 227 -0.96 -16.26 9.42
N ALA A 228 -1.24 -16.12 8.12
CA ALA A 228 -2.26 -15.23 7.58
C ALA A 228 -3.66 -15.44 8.19
N ARG A 229 -4.06 -16.68 8.50
CA ARG A 229 -5.37 -16.93 9.14
C ARG A 229 -5.46 -16.34 10.55
N SER A 230 -4.36 -16.41 11.32
CA SER A 230 -4.30 -15.80 12.66
C SER A 230 -4.39 -14.28 12.56
N MET A 231 -3.63 -13.67 11.63
CA MET A 231 -3.69 -12.23 11.38
C MET A 231 -5.08 -11.80 10.88
N SER A 232 -5.67 -12.56 9.96
CA SER A 232 -7.03 -12.31 9.46
C SER A 232 -8.06 -12.36 10.59
N THR A 233 -7.98 -13.38 11.46
CA THR A 233 -8.85 -13.48 12.64
C THR A 233 -8.62 -12.31 13.61
N PHE A 234 -7.37 -11.87 13.76
CA PHE A 234 -7.02 -10.73 14.58
C PHE A 234 -7.60 -9.43 14.01
N PHE A 235 -7.54 -9.17 12.71
CA PHE A 235 -8.10 -7.95 12.11
C PHE A 235 -9.60 -8.02 11.82
N SER A 236 -10.20 -9.21 11.85
CA SER A 236 -11.64 -9.41 11.74
C SER A 236 -12.37 -8.67 12.86
N ASN A 237 -13.23 -7.71 12.47
CA ASN A 237 -13.92 -6.86 13.41
C ASN A 237 -15.17 -7.59 13.96
N ARG A 238 -15.02 -8.35 15.06
CA ARG A 238 -16.12 -9.06 15.74
C ARG A 238 -17.18 -8.16 16.41
N ARG A 239 -17.40 -6.93 15.94
CA ARG A 239 -18.55 -6.15 16.42
C ARG A 239 -19.81 -6.67 15.73
N LYS A 240 -20.58 -7.47 16.48
CA LYS A 240 -22.00 -7.76 16.22
C LYS A 240 -22.82 -6.46 16.22
N ASN A 241 -22.71 -5.65 15.19
CA ASN A 241 -23.75 -4.68 14.81
C ASN A 241 -24.15 -5.01 13.38
N SER A 242 -24.93 -6.08 13.27
CA SER A 242 -25.44 -6.71 12.05
C SER A 242 -26.48 -5.87 11.29
N LEU A 243 -26.38 -4.53 11.26
CA LEU A 243 -27.40 -3.68 10.62
C LEU A 243 -26.88 -2.47 9.84
N LEU A 244 -25.57 -2.21 9.80
CA LEU A 244 -25.02 -1.15 8.97
C LEU A 244 -24.25 -1.79 7.82
N LYS A 245 -24.85 -1.82 6.63
CA LYS A 245 -24.08 -1.90 5.39
C LYS A 245 -22.97 -0.85 5.48
N PRO A 246 -21.74 -1.12 5.02
CA PRO A 246 -20.74 -0.06 4.91
C PRO A 246 -21.38 1.10 4.16
N ALA A 247 -21.33 2.31 4.72
CA ALA A 247 -21.85 3.48 4.02
C ALA A 247 -21.12 3.59 2.67
N ASP A 248 -21.84 4.04 1.64
CA ASP A 248 -21.31 4.06 0.27
C ASP A 248 -19.93 4.76 0.23
N GLY A 249 -18.90 4.01 -0.20
CA GLY A 249 -17.51 4.48 -0.29
C GLY A 249 -16.56 4.07 0.84
N LEU A 250 -17.02 3.40 1.90
CA LEU A 250 -16.14 2.82 2.93
C LEU A 250 -15.65 1.42 2.55
N PRO A 251 -14.43 1.04 2.97
CA PRO A 251 -13.91 -0.29 2.68
C PRO A 251 -14.54 -1.39 3.53
N ASN A 252 -14.46 -2.61 3.01
CA ASN A 252 -14.85 -3.81 3.73
C ASN A 252 -13.97 -3.94 5.00
N PRO A 253 -14.58 -4.01 6.21
CA PRO A 253 -13.84 -4.21 7.45
C PRO A 253 -13.27 -5.63 7.58
N GLU A 254 -13.73 -6.58 6.76
CA GLU A 254 -13.15 -7.93 6.74
C GLU A 254 -11.82 -7.93 5.98
N PRO A 255 -10.76 -8.52 6.55
CA PRO A 255 -9.46 -8.56 5.90
C PRO A 255 -9.46 -9.52 4.70
N ALA A 256 -8.75 -9.14 3.65
CA ALA A 256 -8.49 -10.03 2.51
C ALA A 256 -7.12 -10.69 2.65
N ILE A 257 -6.98 -11.92 2.15
CA ILE A 257 -5.70 -12.65 2.08
C ILE A 257 -5.36 -12.86 0.60
N LEU A 258 -4.12 -12.58 0.22
CA LEU A 258 -3.55 -12.84 -1.09
C LEU A 258 -2.26 -13.65 -0.95
N SER A 259 -2.22 -14.81 -1.58
CA SER A 259 -1.01 -15.63 -1.66
C SER A 259 -0.27 -15.36 -2.97
N VAL A 260 1.00 -14.97 -2.87
CA VAL A 260 1.93 -14.76 -3.98
C VAL A 260 2.79 -16.00 -4.07
N GLU A 261 2.35 -16.95 -4.89
CA GLU A 261 3.12 -18.18 -5.14
C GLU A 261 4.36 -17.90 -6.00
N VAL A 262 5.49 -18.46 -5.58
CA VAL A 262 6.66 -18.60 -6.43
C VAL A 262 6.41 -19.83 -7.30
N CYS A 263 5.83 -19.63 -8.48
CA CYS A 263 5.71 -20.69 -9.46
C CYS A 263 7.12 -21.05 -9.95
N PHE A 264 7.76 -22.04 -9.32
CA PHE A 264 8.90 -22.71 -9.92
C PHE A 264 8.38 -23.43 -11.17
N PRO A 265 8.98 -23.26 -12.36
CA PRO A 265 8.69 -24.17 -13.45
C PRO A 265 9.06 -25.57 -12.95
N CYS A 266 8.08 -26.46 -12.84
CA CYS A 266 8.33 -27.88 -12.64
C CYS A 266 9.26 -28.34 -13.78
N GLY A 267 10.50 -28.64 -13.44
CA GLY A 267 11.47 -29.27 -14.34
C GLY A 267 11.20 -30.74 -14.52
#